data_AF-A0A5C5WC18-F1
#
_entry.id   AF-A0A5C5WC18-F1
#
_cell.length_a   1.000
_cell.length_b   1.000
_cell.length_c   1.000
_cell.angle_alpha   90.00
_cell.angle_beta   90.00
_cell.angle_gamma   90.00
#
_symmetry.space_group_name_H-M   'P 1'
#
loop_
_entity.id
_entity.type
_entity.pdbx_description
1 polymer ?
#
loop_
_entity_poly.entity_id
_entity_poly.type
_entity_poly.pdbx_seq_one_letter_code
_entity_poly.pdbx_strand_id
1 'polypeptide(L)'
;MIRANRTTRAYLLVTVTLTPLALASEPSTSASESLSNRVAELVEGLNADRAAERRQAEDSLYELAMGPSGSGEAVLNALPPTNDRMPPSVRSGIQRIRRRVELTLAERAAEATRVTLNAEKMPLAQVLRAVGEQTGNQLAESSGRNSPRMLNRVTLRLENEPFWPAIDKIMDAARTNIYPYGGGSELSVVQREDSQSDRFGRAAYSGPFRFETLRVVATRGVRTPTEASLDVDIEIAWEPRLQPIALSQPMDEVRVVAKSGAPLSVRQPERSIDVEVTPGTQAIEITLPLILPSRSAVAIASLRGKIDALVPGRQADFRFEAVGATDRPIRQQQGDATVSLERFKRNGPVWELHMRLKMDQAGDAFASHRGWVFQNLSYLTDADGARIEHAGFETILQSANEVGLVYLFDLSDLEALSAAGDPPSDPRRLTWVYRTPVSIVSLPVEYQLGEVLLP
;
A
#
# COMPACT_ATOMS: atom_id res chain seq x y z
N MET A 1 -8.89 33.05 79.17
CA MET A 1 -7.64 32.27 79.01
C MET A 1 -7.86 31.29 77.87
N ILE A 2 -6.94 31.29 76.91
CA ILE A 2 -7.06 30.79 75.53
C ILE A 2 -6.77 29.28 75.47
N ARG A 3 -7.58 28.52 74.73
CA ARG A 3 -7.13 27.60 73.65
C ARG A 3 -8.33 26.88 73.01
N ALA A 4 -8.59 27.17 71.74
CA ALA A 4 -9.45 26.40 70.86
C ALA A 4 -8.59 25.88 69.70
N ASN A 5 -8.57 24.56 69.53
CA ASN A 5 -7.92 23.84 68.43
C ASN A 5 -8.67 24.11 67.12
N ARG A 6 -7.94 24.54 66.08
CA ARG A 6 -8.41 24.56 64.69
C ARG A 6 -7.70 23.45 63.92
N THR A 7 -8.50 22.55 63.37
CA THR A 7 -8.14 21.47 62.45
C THR A 7 -7.89 22.06 61.05
N THR A 8 -6.74 21.72 60.49
CA THR A 8 -6.23 22.16 59.19
C THR A 8 -6.97 21.45 58.04
N ARG A 9 -7.60 22.23 57.14
CA ARG A 9 -8.00 21.79 55.80
C ARG A 9 -6.83 22.02 54.84
N ALA A 10 -6.31 20.97 54.22
CA ALA A 10 -5.34 21.07 53.14
C ALA A 10 -6.07 21.41 51.83
N TYR A 11 -5.77 22.58 51.26
CA TYR A 11 -6.14 22.94 49.90
C TYR A 11 -5.09 22.39 48.94
N LEU A 12 -5.51 21.52 48.01
CA LEU A 12 -4.68 21.12 46.87
C LEU A 12 -4.73 22.27 45.85
N LEU A 13 -3.59 22.93 45.65
CA LEU A 13 -3.43 24.05 44.72
C LEU A 13 -3.34 23.50 43.29
N VAL A 14 -4.39 23.68 42.48
CA VAL A 14 -4.32 23.47 41.03
C VAL A 14 -3.60 24.67 40.43
N THR A 15 -2.38 24.46 39.95
CA THR A 15 -1.63 25.46 39.19
C THR A 15 -2.02 25.33 37.71
N VAL A 16 -2.82 26.28 37.22
CA VAL A 16 -3.06 26.49 35.79
C VAL A 16 -1.96 27.43 35.30
N THR A 17 -0.97 26.90 34.58
CA THR A 17 -0.01 27.72 33.85
C THR A 17 -0.63 28.15 32.53
N LEU A 18 -1.07 29.42 32.44
CA LEU A 18 -1.38 30.09 31.19
C LEU A 18 -0.06 30.42 30.48
N THR A 19 0.28 29.68 29.43
CA THR A 19 1.36 30.06 28.50
C THR A 19 0.78 31.04 27.46
N PRO A 20 1.42 32.20 27.21
CA PRO A 20 0.92 33.15 26.23
C PRO A 20 1.13 32.66 24.80
N LEU A 21 0.18 33.05 23.96
CA LEU A 21 0.09 32.85 22.51
C LEU A 21 1.40 33.27 21.81
N ALA A 22 2.04 32.32 21.13
CA ALA A 22 3.08 32.61 20.15
C ALA A 22 2.57 32.20 18.76
N LEU A 23 2.55 33.22 17.89
CA LEU A 23 2.42 33.25 16.44
C LEU A 23 2.29 31.91 15.70
N ALA A 24 1.29 31.86 14.82
CA ALA A 24 1.14 30.89 13.76
C ALA A 24 2.49 30.62 13.07
N SER A 25 3.05 29.44 13.32
CA SER A 25 4.04 28.83 12.46
C SER A 25 3.32 28.38 11.19
N GLU A 26 3.57 29.05 10.06
CA GLU A 26 3.51 28.41 8.74
C GLU A 26 4.75 27.52 8.62
N PRO A 27 4.66 26.17 8.58
CA PRO A 27 5.83 25.34 8.39
C PRO A 27 5.59 24.38 7.22
N SER A 28 5.80 24.84 5.99
CA SER A 28 5.81 23.93 4.84
C SER A 28 6.54 24.45 3.60
N THR A 29 6.59 25.76 3.37
CA THR A 29 7.21 26.31 2.15
C THR A 29 8.73 26.47 2.25
N SER A 30 9.26 26.94 3.38
CA SER A 30 10.72 27.20 3.53
C SER A 30 11.57 25.92 3.59
N ALA A 31 11.04 24.86 4.21
CA ALA A 31 11.74 23.58 4.31
C ALA A 31 11.83 22.84 2.96
N SER A 32 10.76 22.87 2.16
CA SER A 32 10.72 22.23 0.84
C SER A 32 11.60 22.96 -0.18
N GLU A 33 11.67 24.29 -0.11
CA GLU A 33 12.57 25.10 -0.94
C GLU A 33 14.04 24.85 -0.58
N SER A 34 14.36 24.72 0.71
CA SER A 34 15.72 24.36 1.17
C SER A 34 16.17 22.97 0.71
N LEU A 35 15.27 21.99 0.70
CA LEU A 35 15.55 20.63 0.24
C LEU A 35 15.81 20.61 -1.27
N SER A 36 14.96 21.27 -2.05
CA SER A 36 15.08 21.33 -3.50
C SER A 36 16.42 21.96 -3.93
N ASN A 37 16.82 23.05 -3.27
CA ASN A 37 18.11 23.69 -3.50
C ASN A 37 19.28 22.76 -3.18
N ARG A 38 19.20 22.02 -2.06
CA ARG A 38 20.25 21.07 -1.68
C ARG A 38 20.36 19.90 -2.64
N VAL A 39 19.23 19.38 -3.13
CA VAL A 39 19.21 18.32 -4.14
C VAL A 39 19.81 18.82 -5.45
N ALA A 40 19.48 20.05 -5.88
CA ALA A 40 20.05 20.64 -7.10
C ALA A 40 21.58 20.76 -7.04
N GLU A 41 22.12 21.27 -5.92
CA GLU A 41 23.58 21.38 -5.69
C GLU A 41 24.27 20.01 -5.80
N LEU A 42 23.70 18.97 -5.19
CA LEU A 42 24.26 17.63 -5.24
C LEU A 42 24.14 17.00 -6.63
N VAL A 43 23.06 17.29 -7.38
CA VAL A 43 22.91 16.85 -8.77
C VAL A 43 23.96 17.49 -9.68
N GLU A 44 24.32 18.76 -9.47
CA GLU A 44 25.44 19.38 -10.17
C GLU A 44 26.77 18.66 -9.86
N GLY A 45 26.96 18.25 -8.60
CA GLY A 45 28.10 17.45 -8.16
C GLY A 45 28.26 16.10 -8.88
N LEU A 46 27.17 15.53 -9.42
CA LEU A 46 27.24 14.32 -10.26
C LEU A 46 27.98 14.55 -11.59
N ASN A 47 28.16 15.80 -12.00
CA ASN A 47 28.92 16.17 -13.20
C ASN A 47 30.38 16.55 -12.92
N ALA A 48 30.86 16.44 -11.67
CA ALA A 48 32.23 16.79 -11.31
C ALA A 48 33.27 15.98 -12.13
N ASP A 49 34.44 16.55 -12.41
CA ASP A 49 35.47 15.92 -13.23
C ASP A 49 36.06 14.66 -12.55
N ARG A 50 36.21 14.71 -11.23
CA ARG A 50 36.80 13.61 -10.44
C ARG A 50 35.74 12.58 -10.06
N ALA A 51 36.07 11.30 -10.28
CA ALA A 51 35.18 10.20 -9.91
C ALA A 51 34.84 10.15 -8.41
N ALA A 52 35.77 10.58 -7.55
CA ALA A 52 35.55 10.65 -6.10
C ALA A 52 34.48 11.69 -5.72
N GLU A 53 34.50 12.87 -6.35
CA GLU A 53 33.53 13.95 -6.09
C GLU A 53 32.12 13.54 -6.56
N ARG A 54 32.02 12.90 -7.74
CA ARG A 54 30.73 12.34 -8.22
C ARG A 54 30.16 11.30 -7.25
N ARG A 55 31.01 10.40 -6.73
CA ARG A 55 30.59 9.39 -5.75
C ARG A 55 30.14 10.03 -4.43
N GLN A 56 30.85 11.06 -3.96
CA GLN A 56 30.45 11.79 -2.76
C GLN A 56 29.09 12.49 -2.93
N ALA A 57 28.81 13.05 -4.10
CA ALA A 57 27.50 13.63 -4.42
C ALA A 57 26.40 12.57 -4.41
N GLU A 58 26.64 11.39 -4.99
CA GLU A 58 25.74 10.23 -4.91
C GLU A 58 25.48 9.80 -3.47
N ASP A 59 26.53 9.58 -2.66
CA ASP A 59 26.37 9.15 -1.27
C ASP A 59 25.64 10.22 -0.42
N SER A 60 25.88 11.50 -0.69
CA SER A 60 25.19 12.60 0.00
C SER A 60 23.71 12.67 -0.35
N LEU A 61 23.34 12.42 -1.61
CA LEU A 61 21.93 12.31 -2.02
C LEU A 61 21.25 11.11 -1.34
N TYR A 62 21.96 9.99 -1.24
CA TYR A 62 21.45 8.80 -0.57
C TYR A 62 21.27 9.02 0.94
N GLU A 63 22.25 9.63 1.62
CA GLU A 63 22.15 10.01 3.04
C GLU A 63 21.00 11.00 3.29
N LEU A 64 20.82 12.00 2.40
CA LEU A 64 19.70 12.94 2.48
C LEU A 64 18.35 12.23 2.35
N ALA A 65 18.29 11.15 1.56
CA ALA A 65 17.07 10.35 1.37
C ALA A 65 16.82 9.38 2.52
N MET A 66 17.84 8.67 3.00
CA MET A 66 17.69 7.50 3.87
C MET A 66 18.16 7.70 5.32
N GLY A 67 18.81 8.83 5.62
CA GLY A 67 19.33 9.14 6.95
C GLY A 67 18.23 9.36 8.00
N PRO A 68 18.59 9.60 9.28
CA PRO A 68 17.64 9.70 10.40
C PRO A 68 16.58 10.80 10.26
N SER A 69 16.90 11.85 9.51
CA SER A 69 15.99 12.96 9.19
C SER A 69 15.60 12.98 7.70
N GLY A 70 15.95 11.93 6.96
CA GLY A 70 15.78 11.85 5.53
C GLY A 70 14.32 11.59 5.15
N SER A 71 13.88 12.27 4.09
CA SER A 71 12.57 12.06 3.48
C SER A 71 12.78 11.47 2.10
N GLY A 72 12.98 10.15 2.02
CA GLY A 72 13.30 9.45 0.77
C GLY A 72 12.37 9.82 -0.38
N GLU A 73 11.06 9.90 -0.12
CA GLU A 73 10.08 10.37 -1.10
C GLU A 73 10.28 11.82 -1.53
N ALA A 74 10.56 12.73 -0.58
CA ALA A 74 10.77 14.14 -0.88
C ALA A 74 12.04 14.35 -1.72
N VAL A 75 13.11 13.59 -1.45
CA VAL A 75 14.32 13.60 -2.29
C VAL A 75 14.03 13.04 -3.68
N LEU A 76 13.31 11.92 -3.79
CA LEU A 76 12.91 11.36 -5.09
C LEU A 76 12.06 12.32 -5.92
N ASN A 77 11.22 13.14 -5.27
CA ASN A 77 10.41 14.19 -5.91
C ASN A 77 11.25 15.39 -6.37
N ALA A 78 12.25 15.77 -5.57
CA ALA A 78 13.14 16.87 -5.89
C ALA A 78 14.19 16.53 -6.96
N LEU A 79 14.50 15.24 -7.16
CA LEU A 79 15.41 14.82 -8.23
C LEU A 79 14.82 15.14 -9.61
N PRO A 80 15.60 15.73 -10.54
CA PRO A 80 15.09 16.04 -11.86
C PRO A 80 14.84 14.77 -12.69
N PRO A 81 13.90 14.80 -13.65
CA PRO A 81 13.68 13.69 -14.56
C PRO A 81 14.85 13.57 -15.53
N THR A 82 15.29 12.33 -15.80
CA THR A 82 16.39 12.08 -16.73
C THR A 82 15.96 12.35 -18.17
N ASN A 83 16.81 13.03 -18.94
CA ASN A 83 16.57 13.26 -20.37
C ASN A 83 17.87 13.23 -21.18
N ASP A 84 17.74 13.18 -22.51
CA ASP A 84 18.89 13.04 -23.41
C ASP A 84 19.84 14.23 -23.44
N ARG A 85 19.41 15.40 -22.94
CA ARG A 85 20.23 16.62 -22.88
C ARG A 85 21.16 16.63 -21.66
N MET A 86 20.93 15.75 -20.68
CA MET A 86 21.79 15.65 -19.50
C MET A 86 23.11 14.92 -19.83
N PRO A 87 24.24 15.32 -19.19
CA PRO A 87 25.49 14.59 -19.27
C PRO A 87 25.30 13.10 -18.87
N PRO A 88 25.99 12.14 -19.54
CA PRO A 88 25.84 10.72 -19.25
C PRO A 88 26.13 10.34 -17.78
N SER A 89 27.09 11.02 -17.15
CA SER A 89 27.45 10.87 -15.73
C SER A 89 26.29 11.21 -14.80
N VAL A 90 25.69 12.38 -14.98
CA VAL A 90 24.53 12.88 -14.21
C VAL A 90 23.34 11.95 -14.39
N ARG A 91 23.03 11.58 -15.64
CA ARG A 91 21.93 10.67 -15.97
C ARG A 91 22.06 9.33 -15.25
N SER A 92 23.26 8.73 -15.34
CA SER A 92 23.54 7.43 -14.70
C SER A 92 23.54 7.55 -13.17
N GLY A 93 24.03 8.66 -12.62
CA GLY A 93 24.03 8.93 -11.17
C GLY A 93 22.61 9.06 -10.62
N ILE A 94 21.75 9.84 -11.27
CA ILE A 94 20.33 9.99 -10.87
C ILE A 94 19.62 8.63 -10.92
N GLN A 95 19.81 7.85 -12.00
CA GLN A 95 19.19 6.52 -12.12
C GLN A 95 19.64 5.56 -11.01
N ARG A 96 20.94 5.56 -10.67
CA ARG A 96 21.46 4.76 -9.56
C ARG A 96 20.87 5.18 -8.21
N ILE A 97 20.80 6.49 -7.94
CA ILE A 97 20.24 7.00 -6.68
C ILE A 97 18.76 6.69 -6.56
N ARG A 98 17.96 6.93 -7.61
CA ARG A 98 16.54 6.57 -7.60
C ARG A 98 16.34 5.10 -7.27
N ARG A 99 17.00 4.21 -8.02
CA ARG A 99 16.93 2.76 -7.79
C ARG A 99 17.35 2.37 -6.38
N ARG A 100 18.45 2.92 -5.88
CA ARG A 100 18.96 2.59 -4.53
C ARG A 100 18.00 3.04 -3.44
N VAL A 101 17.47 4.26 -3.54
CA VAL A 101 16.49 4.79 -2.57
C VAL A 101 15.17 4.03 -2.65
N GLU A 102 14.65 3.77 -3.85
CA GLU A 102 13.41 3.02 -4.07
C GLU A 102 13.51 1.57 -3.54
N LEU A 103 14.63 0.89 -3.78
CA LEU A 103 14.88 -0.45 -3.23
C LEU A 103 14.90 -0.42 -1.70
N THR A 104 15.61 0.52 -1.08
CA THR A 104 15.65 0.61 0.39
C THR A 104 14.30 1.01 0.98
N LEU A 105 13.51 1.85 0.29
CA LEU A 105 12.15 2.16 0.69
C LEU A 105 11.24 0.91 0.61
N ALA A 106 11.41 0.08 -0.42
CA ALA A 106 10.71 -1.18 -0.56
C ALA A 106 11.09 -2.18 0.55
N GLU A 107 12.37 -2.31 0.86
CA GLU A 107 12.86 -3.13 1.99
C GLU A 107 12.28 -2.64 3.32
N ARG A 108 12.26 -1.32 3.57
CA ARG A 108 11.60 -0.75 4.76
C ARG A 108 10.10 -0.97 4.75
N ALA A 109 9.45 -0.93 3.59
CA ALA A 109 8.02 -1.21 3.48
C ALA A 109 7.69 -2.66 3.85
N ALA A 110 8.63 -3.59 3.64
CA ALA A 110 8.55 -4.99 4.05
C ALA A 110 8.73 -5.23 5.55
N GLU A 111 9.12 -4.23 6.33
CA GLU A 111 9.16 -4.32 7.77
C GLU A 111 7.76 -4.07 8.35
N ALA A 112 7.42 -4.79 9.43
CA ALA A 112 6.19 -4.51 10.17
C ALA A 112 6.28 -3.14 10.84
N THR A 113 5.21 -2.35 10.76
CA THR A 113 5.10 -1.18 11.65
C THR A 113 4.93 -1.63 13.09
N ARG A 114 5.29 -0.77 14.03
CA ARG A 114 5.33 -1.12 15.45
C ARG A 114 4.43 -0.22 16.28
N VAL A 115 3.88 -0.79 17.33
CA VAL A 115 2.93 -0.16 18.23
C VAL A 115 3.49 -0.19 19.65
N THR A 116 3.56 0.99 20.26
CA THR A 116 3.77 1.13 21.71
C THR A 116 2.55 1.81 22.30
N LEU A 117 1.88 1.13 23.23
CA LEU A 117 0.62 1.61 23.78
C LEU A 117 0.47 1.12 25.21
N ASN A 118 0.19 2.04 26.13
CA ASN A 118 -0.26 1.72 27.47
C ASN A 118 -1.70 2.19 27.64
N ALA A 119 -2.64 1.26 27.49
CA ALA A 119 -4.06 1.54 27.59
C ALA A 119 -4.60 1.04 28.94
N GLU A 120 -5.21 1.93 29.71
CA GLU A 120 -5.96 1.58 30.93
C GLU A 120 -7.42 2.00 30.74
N LYS A 121 -8.31 1.02 30.52
CA LYS A 121 -9.74 1.24 30.23
C LYS A 121 -10.00 2.29 29.12
N MET A 122 -9.10 2.40 28.15
CA MET A 122 -9.18 3.37 27.06
C MET A 122 -10.33 2.99 26.10
N PRO A 123 -11.14 3.93 25.59
CA PRO A 123 -12.14 3.63 24.57
C PRO A 123 -11.50 3.06 23.30
N LEU A 124 -12.10 2.02 22.70
CA LEU A 124 -11.58 1.37 21.49
C LEU A 124 -11.25 2.36 20.36
N ALA A 125 -12.14 3.31 20.06
CA ALA A 125 -11.90 4.33 19.04
C ALA A 125 -10.62 5.17 19.28
N GLN A 126 -10.25 5.43 20.54
CA GLN A 126 -9.00 6.13 20.86
C GLN A 126 -7.79 5.23 20.65
N VAL A 127 -7.90 3.95 20.99
CA VAL A 127 -6.86 2.94 20.73
C VAL A 127 -6.61 2.81 19.22
N LEU A 128 -7.67 2.66 18.41
CA LEU A 128 -7.55 2.54 16.95
C LEU A 128 -6.87 3.76 16.34
N ARG A 129 -7.24 4.97 16.78
CA ARG A 129 -6.61 6.21 16.33
C ARG A 129 -5.13 6.27 16.72
N ALA A 130 -4.79 5.95 17.96
CA ALA A 130 -3.40 5.97 18.43
C ALA A 130 -2.51 4.98 17.66
N VAL A 131 -3.07 3.82 17.28
CA VAL A 131 -2.38 2.86 16.40
C VAL A 131 -2.20 3.44 14.99
N GLY A 132 -3.25 4.04 14.42
CA GLY A 132 -3.18 4.66 13.10
C GLY A 132 -2.18 5.81 13.02
N GLU A 133 -2.09 6.65 14.05
CA GLU A 133 -1.11 7.74 14.15
C GLU A 133 0.34 7.22 14.20
N GLN A 134 0.60 6.10 14.88
CA GLN A 134 1.94 5.52 14.97
C GLN A 134 2.37 4.77 13.70
N THR A 135 1.42 4.16 13.00
CA THR A 135 1.71 3.17 11.95
C THR A 135 1.32 3.61 10.54
N GLY A 136 0.50 4.67 10.41
CA GLY A 136 -0.10 5.08 9.14
C GLY A 136 -1.20 4.15 8.64
N ASN A 137 -1.47 3.03 9.33
CA ASN A 137 -2.52 2.08 8.98
C ASN A 137 -3.86 2.55 9.53
N GLN A 138 -4.83 2.79 8.66
CA GLN A 138 -6.16 3.23 9.09
C GLN A 138 -6.98 2.05 9.61
N LEU A 139 -7.60 2.24 10.78
CA LEU A 139 -8.54 1.30 11.38
C LEU A 139 -9.80 2.04 11.79
N ALA A 140 -10.96 1.48 11.46
CA ALA A 140 -12.23 2.07 11.83
C ALA A 140 -13.23 1.01 12.27
N GLU A 141 -14.17 1.39 13.13
CA GLU A 141 -15.34 0.59 13.41
C GLU A 141 -16.18 0.48 12.14
N SER A 142 -16.65 -0.73 11.81
CA SER A 142 -17.46 -0.98 10.62
C SER A 142 -18.72 -0.10 10.64
N SER A 143 -18.74 0.93 9.78
CA SER A 143 -19.82 1.91 9.70
C SER A 143 -20.95 1.42 8.78
N GLY A 144 -21.84 0.59 9.32
CA GLY A 144 -23.16 0.34 8.72
C GLY A 144 -24.18 1.36 9.24
N ARG A 145 -25.17 1.74 8.41
CA ARG A 145 -26.24 2.69 8.79
C ARG A 145 -27.01 2.29 10.07
N ASN A 146 -26.90 1.02 10.48
CA ASN A 146 -27.51 0.43 11.68
C ASN A 146 -26.49 -0.28 12.61
N SER A 147 -25.18 -0.06 12.45
CA SER A 147 -24.20 -0.66 13.33
C SER A 147 -24.10 0.15 14.63
N PRO A 148 -24.42 -0.42 15.80
CA PRO A 148 -24.23 0.28 17.07
C PRO A 148 -22.74 0.58 17.27
N ARG A 149 -22.44 1.79 17.74
CA ARG A 149 -21.08 2.19 18.10
C ARG A 149 -20.52 1.25 19.16
N MET A 150 -19.29 0.79 18.97
CA MET A 150 -18.62 -0.06 19.94
C MET A 150 -18.16 0.79 21.13
N LEU A 151 -18.65 0.43 22.32
CA LEU A 151 -18.29 1.09 23.58
C LEU A 151 -17.24 0.31 24.37
N ASN A 152 -16.60 -0.66 23.71
CA ASN A 152 -15.61 -1.56 24.27
C ASN A 152 -14.43 -0.73 24.82
N ARG A 153 -13.97 -1.12 26.01
CA ARG A 153 -12.83 -0.51 26.67
C ARG A 153 -11.68 -1.49 26.70
N VAL A 154 -10.49 -0.95 26.49
CA VAL A 154 -9.28 -1.71 26.22
C VAL A 154 -8.29 -1.47 27.34
N THR A 155 -7.77 -2.56 27.91
CA THR A 155 -6.72 -2.52 28.95
C THR A 155 -5.60 -3.47 28.54
N LEU A 156 -4.46 -2.94 28.12
CA LEU A 156 -3.26 -3.71 27.80
C LEU A 156 -2.03 -2.79 27.74
N ARG A 157 -0.86 -3.42 27.76
CA ARG A 157 0.42 -2.76 27.53
C ARG A 157 1.14 -3.45 26.37
N LEU A 158 1.55 -2.66 25.38
CA LEU A 158 2.37 -3.03 24.24
C LEU A 158 3.64 -2.20 24.26
N GLU A 159 4.76 -2.85 23.99
CA GLU A 159 6.08 -2.20 23.93
C GLU A 159 6.76 -2.64 22.65
N ASN A 160 6.85 -1.72 21.68
CA ASN A 160 7.47 -1.96 20.38
C ASN A 160 6.98 -3.22 19.64
N GLU A 161 5.70 -3.55 19.80
CA GLU A 161 5.09 -4.75 19.27
C GLU A 161 4.82 -4.59 17.76
N PRO A 162 5.11 -5.58 16.90
CA PRO A 162 4.72 -5.54 15.49
C PRO A 162 3.20 -5.38 15.32
N PHE A 163 2.78 -4.74 14.22
CA PHE A 163 1.40 -4.35 13.97
C PHE A 163 0.40 -5.48 14.15
N TRP A 164 0.54 -6.59 13.43
CA TRP A 164 -0.45 -7.68 13.48
C TRP A 164 -0.59 -8.33 14.85
N PRO A 165 0.50 -8.73 15.54
CA PRO A 165 0.44 -9.15 16.94
C PRO A 165 -0.24 -8.13 17.85
N ALA A 166 0.04 -6.83 17.68
CA ALA A 166 -0.59 -5.76 18.45
C ALA A 166 -2.10 -5.69 18.18
N ILE A 167 -2.52 -5.72 16.91
CA ILE A 167 -3.94 -5.70 16.53
C ILE A 167 -4.66 -6.92 17.10
N ASP A 168 -4.12 -8.13 16.97
CA ASP A 168 -4.76 -9.33 17.49
C ASP A 168 -4.93 -9.25 19.03
N LYS A 169 -3.91 -8.78 19.77
CA LYS A 169 -4.02 -8.53 21.23
C LYS A 169 -5.06 -7.46 21.58
N ILE A 170 -5.15 -6.38 20.79
CA ILE A 170 -6.13 -5.31 21.00
C ILE A 170 -7.55 -5.83 20.76
N MET A 171 -7.76 -6.58 19.67
CA MET A 171 -9.05 -7.19 19.33
C MET A 171 -9.50 -8.17 20.42
N ASP A 172 -8.58 -8.98 20.95
CA ASP A 172 -8.89 -9.91 22.04
C ASP A 172 -9.24 -9.17 23.34
N ALA A 173 -8.47 -8.14 23.71
CA ALA A 173 -8.75 -7.31 24.88
C ALA A 173 -10.09 -6.55 24.75
N ALA A 174 -10.45 -6.13 23.54
CA ALA A 174 -11.69 -5.44 23.24
C ALA A 174 -12.88 -6.38 23.03
N ARG A 175 -12.65 -7.69 22.85
CA ARG A 175 -13.65 -8.65 22.35
C ARG A 175 -14.28 -8.22 21.03
N THR A 176 -13.44 -7.77 20.11
CA THR A 176 -13.80 -7.39 18.74
C THR A 176 -13.04 -8.24 17.73
N ASN A 177 -13.33 -8.10 16.45
CA ASN A 177 -12.70 -8.84 15.38
C ASN A 177 -12.42 -7.90 14.19
N ILE A 178 -11.66 -8.38 13.20
CA ILE A 178 -11.37 -7.68 11.96
C ILE A 178 -12.18 -8.28 10.82
N TYR A 179 -12.73 -7.41 9.97
CA TYR A 179 -13.31 -7.77 8.70
C TYR A 179 -12.48 -7.14 7.57
N PRO A 180 -11.66 -7.93 6.85
CA PRO A 180 -10.71 -7.40 5.87
C PRO A 180 -11.33 -7.12 4.49
N TYR A 181 -12.66 -7.23 4.35
CA TYR A 181 -13.37 -7.06 3.07
C TYR A 181 -14.37 -5.89 3.12
N GLY A 182 -14.04 -4.84 3.88
CA GLY A 182 -14.91 -3.69 4.14
C GLY A 182 -15.10 -2.73 2.94
N GLY A 183 -14.33 -2.90 1.86
CA GLY A 183 -14.41 -2.07 0.65
C GLY A 183 -13.68 -0.73 0.74
N GLY A 184 -13.29 -0.30 1.94
CA GLY A 184 -12.44 0.86 2.17
C GLY A 184 -10.95 0.50 2.22
N SER A 185 -10.08 1.51 2.30
CA SER A 185 -8.63 1.32 2.51
C SER A 185 -8.25 1.09 3.97
N GLU A 186 -9.22 0.96 4.86
CA GLU A 186 -9.04 0.81 6.31
C GLU A 186 -9.38 -0.62 6.76
N LEU A 187 -8.75 -1.09 7.84
CA LEU A 187 -9.20 -2.33 8.49
C LEU A 187 -10.49 -2.07 9.25
N SER A 188 -11.56 -2.74 8.81
CA SER A 188 -12.85 -2.66 9.48
C SER A 188 -12.85 -3.51 10.74
N VAL A 189 -13.16 -2.90 11.88
CA VAL A 189 -13.36 -3.57 13.17
C VAL A 189 -14.84 -3.90 13.32
N VAL A 190 -15.14 -5.15 13.66
CA VAL A 190 -16.50 -5.68 13.86
C VAL A 190 -16.64 -6.27 15.27
N GLN A 191 -17.88 -6.42 15.73
CA GLN A 191 -18.14 -7.11 16.99
C GLN A 191 -17.75 -8.59 16.83
N ARG A 192 -17.03 -9.13 17.82
CA ARG A 192 -16.71 -10.58 17.84
C ARG A 192 -17.91 -11.35 18.34
N GLU A 193 -18.22 -12.47 17.69
CA GLU A 193 -19.22 -13.42 18.19
C GLU A 193 -18.66 -14.23 19.37
N ASP A 194 -19.51 -14.63 20.32
CA ASP A 194 -19.07 -15.38 21.51
C ASP A 194 -18.46 -16.76 21.20
N SER A 195 -18.80 -17.34 20.05
CA SER A 195 -18.27 -18.61 19.53
C SER A 195 -16.87 -18.49 18.94
N GLN A 196 -16.43 -17.27 18.59
CA GLN A 196 -15.14 -17.02 17.97
C GLN A 196 -14.05 -17.03 19.05
N SER A 197 -13.01 -17.82 18.81
CA SER A 197 -11.83 -17.88 19.68
C SER A 197 -11.00 -16.59 19.58
N ASP A 198 -10.13 -16.38 20.57
CA ASP A 198 -9.13 -15.32 20.54
C ASP A 198 -8.26 -15.41 19.28
N ARG A 199 -7.83 -14.26 18.77
CA ARG A 199 -7.06 -14.12 17.53
C ARG A 199 -5.58 -14.35 17.75
N PHE A 200 -5.05 -13.82 18.85
CA PHE A 200 -3.62 -13.88 19.14
C PHE A 200 -3.16 -15.33 19.35
N GLY A 201 -2.06 -15.71 18.69
CA GLY A 201 -1.48 -17.05 18.78
C GLY A 201 -2.02 -18.07 17.77
N ARG A 202 -3.01 -17.72 16.95
CA ARG A 202 -3.57 -18.60 15.89
C ARG A 202 -2.99 -18.35 14.50
N ALA A 203 -2.29 -17.24 14.33
CA ALA A 203 -1.69 -16.83 13.07
C ALA A 203 -0.16 -16.86 13.16
N ALA A 204 0.48 -17.01 12.01
CA ALA A 204 1.87 -16.67 11.82
C ALA A 204 1.98 -15.22 11.34
N TYR A 205 3.04 -14.52 11.75
CA TYR A 205 3.28 -13.13 11.39
C TYR A 205 4.64 -13.02 10.70
N SER A 206 4.69 -12.32 9.57
CA SER A 206 5.93 -12.11 8.82
C SER A 206 5.91 -10.72 8.20
N GLY A 207 6.75 -9.82 8.73
CA GLY A 207 6.73 -8.41 8.34
C GLY A 207 5.31 -7.82 8.44
N PRO A 208 4.80 -7.13 7.40
CA PRO A 208 3.46 -6.54 7.38
C PRO A 208 2.35 -7.56 7.10
N PHE A 209 2.65 -8.87 7.05
CA PHE A 209 1.68 -9.91 6.73
C PHE A 209 1.30 -10.77 7.94
N ARG A 210 0.04 -11.22 7.92
CA ARG A 210 -0.56 -12.17 8.85
C ARG A 210 -1.12 -13.35 8.07
N PHE A 211 -0.75 -14.55 8.46
CA PHE A 211 -1.18 -15.81 7.85
C PHE A 211 -1.99 -16.60 8.87
N GLU A 212 -3.23 -16.94 8.57
CA GLU A 212 -4.09 -17.76 9.44
C GLU A 212 -4.66 -18.95 8.68
N THR A 213 -4.57 -20.14 9.26
CA THR A 213 -5.31 -21.30 8.74
C THR A 213 -6.78 -21.15 9.11
N LEU A 214 -7.64 -21.03 8.10
CA LEU A 214 -9.08 -20.91 8.29
C LEU A 214 -9.75 -22.29 8.39
N ARG A 215 -9.35 -23.21 7.51
CA ARG A 215 -10.03 -24.49 7.35
C ARG A 215 -9.10 -25.56 6.77
N VAL A 216 -9.39 -26.80 7.12
CA VAL A 216 -8.77 -27.99 6.54
C VAL A 216 -9.85 -28.94 6.08
N VAL A 217 -9.82 -29.35 4.80
CA VAL A 217 -10.82 -30.24 4.20
C VAL A 217 -10.14 -31.47 3.62
N ALA A 218 -10.58 -32.66 4.04
CA ALA A 218 -10.13 -33.92 3.46
C ALA A 218 -11.22 -34.53 2.58
N THR A 219 -10.97 -34.58 1.27
CA THR A 219 -11.86 -35.19 0.29
C THR A 219 -11.38 -36.61 -0.03
N ARG A 220 -12.30 -37.58 -0.11
CA ARG A 220 -12.01 -38.96 -0.48
C ARG A 220 -12.93 -39.42 -1.60
N GLY A 221 -12.36 -39.69 -2.77
CA GLY A 221 -13.11 -40.27 -3.89
C GLY A 221 -13.41 -41.75 -3.64
N VAL A 222 -14.67 -42.09 -3.40
CA VAL A 222 -15.08 -43.49 -3.18
C VAL A 222 -15.07 -44.29 -4.49
N ARG A 223 -15.50 -43.66 -5.58
CA ARG A 223 -15.52 -44.27 -6.93
C ARG A 223 -14.20 -44.07 -7.67
N THR A 224 -13.56 -42.93 -7.45
CA THR A 224 -12.30 -42.53 -8.09
C THR A 224 -11.28 -42.20 -7.00
N PRO A 225 -10.53 -43.17 -6.46
CA PRO A 225 -9.61 -42.93 -5.34
C PRO A 225 -8.54 -41.86 -5.62
N THR A 226 -8.21 -41.62 -6.89
CA THR A 226 -7.26 -40.58 -7.31
C THR A 226 -7.77 -39.15 -7.10
N GLU A 227 -9.06 -38.95 -6.85
CA GLU A 227 -9.64 -37.64 -6.51
C GLU A 227 -9.43 -37.25 -5.04
N ALA A 228 -8.85 -38.12 -4.21
CA ALA A 228 -8.62 -37.83 -2.79
C ALA A 228 -7.65 -36.64 -2.61
N SER A 229 -8.05 -35.62 -1.85
CA SER A 229 -7.27 -34.39 -1.59
C SER A 229 -7.28 -34.01 -0.11
N LEU A 230 -6.27 -33.27 0.31
CA LEU A 230 -6.28 -32.50 1.53
C LEU A 230 -6.07 -31.03 1.17
N ASP A 231 -7.06 -30.19 1.42
CA ASP A 231 -7.04 -28.78 1.07
C ASP A 231 -6.93 -27.96 2.37
N VAL A 232 -5.95 -27.05 2.42
CA VAL A 232 -5.70 -26.16 3.56
C VAL A 232 -5.97 -24.72 3.11
N ASP A 233 -7.02 -24.11 3.66
CA ASP A 233 -7.39 -22.73 3.37
C ASP A 233 -6.63 -21.79 4.30
N ILE A 234 -5.92 -20.82 3.73
CA ILE A 234 -5.10 -19.85 4.44
C ILE A 234 -5.59 -18.44 4.07
N GLU A 235 -5.91 -17.64 5.08
CA GLU A 235 -6.06 -16.20 4.94
C GLU A 235 -4.69 -15.53 5.01
N ILE A 236 -4.39 -14.69 4.04
CA ILE A 236 -3.20 -13.83 4.01
C ILE A 236 -3.69 -12.39 4.09
N ALA A 237 -3.52 -11.77 5.26
CA ALA A 237 -3.83 -10.37 5.50
C ALA A 237 -2.56 -9.51 5.53
N TRP A 238 -2.68 -8.22 5.17
CA TRP A 238 -1.55 -7.28 5.15
C TRP A 238 -1.88 -5.93 5.81
N GLU A 239 -0.84 -5.23 6.28
CA GLU A 239 -0.98 -3.86 6.76
C GLU A 239 -1.62 -2.96 5.67
N PRO A 240 -2.69 -2.19 5.98
CA PRO A 240 -3.40 -1.34 5.01
C PRO A 240 -2.53 -0.44 4.14
N ARG A 241 -1.41 0.05 4.66
CA ARG A 241 -0.47 0.91 3.94
C ARG A 241 0.24 0.22 2.77
N LEU A 242 0.28 -1.12 2.76
CA LEU A 242 1.04 -1.88 1.78
C LEU A 242 0.32 -1.98 0.42
N GLN A 243 -1.01 -2.16 0.43
CA GLN A 243 -1.87 -2.24 -0.76
C GLN A 243 -1.27 -3.09 -1.90
N PRO A 244 -0.92 -4.37 -1.65
CA PRO A 244 -0.36 -5.24 -2.68
C PRO A 244 -1.29 -5.29 -3.90
N ILE A 245 -0.69 -5.38 -5.08
CA ILE A 245 -1.37 -5.57 -6.38
C ILE A 245 -1.73 -7.04 -6.57
N ALA A 246 -0.81 -7.94 -6.22
CA ALA A 246 -0.98 -9.38 -6.39
C ALA A 246 -0.11 -10.14 -5.39
N LEU A 247 -0.54 -11.35 -5.03
CA LEU A 247 0.25 -12.32 -4.28
C LEU A 247 0.41 -13.59 -5.12
N SER A 248 1.62 -14.14 -5.13
CA SER A 248 1.96 -15.38 -5.81
C SER A 248 2.51 -16.39 -4.82
N GLN A 249 2.01 -17.63 -4.84
CA GLN A 249 2.52 -18.76 -4.06
C GLN A 249 3.05 -19.85 -5.01
N PRO A 250 4.38 -19.90 -5.24
CA PRO A 250 5.01 -21.05 -5.89
C PRO A 250 4.81 -22.31 -5.04
N MET A 251 4.30 -23.40 -5.62
CA MET A 251 3.99 -24.62 -4.87
C MET A 251 5.24 -25.45 -4.56
N ASP A 252 6.32 -25.27 -5.33
CA ASP A 252 7.64 -25.85 -5.08
C ASP A 252 8.40 -25.19 -3.92
N GLU A 253 7.90 -24.07 -3.39
CA GLU A 253 8.38 -23.42 -2.16
C GLU A 253 7.56 -23.80 -0.92
N VAL A 254 6.48 -24.57 -1.08
CA VAL A 254 5.65 -25.05 0.04
C VAL A 254 6.25 -26.34 0.61
N ARG A 255 6.41 -26.37 1.94
CA ARG A 255 6.90 -27.54 2.69
C ARG A 255 5.95 -27.84 3.83
N VAL A 256 5.46 -29.07 3.89
CA VAL A 256 4.50 -29.50 4.91
C VAL A 256 5.00 -30.74 5.63
N VAL A 257 4.95 -30.73 6.96
CA VAL A 257 5.42 -31.82 7.82
C VAL A 257 4.31 -32.19 8.79
N ALA A 258 3.91 -33.47 8.78
CA ALA A 258 2.95 -34.02 9.73
C ALA A 258 3.54 -34.10 11.15
N LYS A 259 2.69 -34.22 12.17
CA LYS A 259 3.12 -34.37 13.58
C LYS A 259 3.96 -35.63 13.84
N SER A 260 3.87 -36.63 12.98
CA SER A 260 4.76 -37.80 12.99
C SER A 260 6.17 -37.53 12.48
N GLY A 261 6.44 -36.35 11.92
CA GLY A 261 7.67 -36.00 11.21
C GLY A 261 7.68 -36.38 9.72
N ALA A 262 6.63 -37.04 9.22
CA ALA A 262 6.54 -37.41 7.81
C ALA A 262 6.24 -36.19 6.92
N PRO A 263 6.91 -36.03 5.77
CA PRO A 263 6.59 -34.96 4.82
C PRO A 263 5.23 -35.23 4.15
N LEU A 264 4.43 -34.17 3.97
CA LEU A 264 3.22 -34.18 3.17
C LEU A 264 3.52 -33.49 1.84
N SER A 265 3.18 -34.17 0.73
CA SER A 265 3.45 -33.64 -0.61
C SER A 265 2.35 -32.68 -1.04
N VAL A 266 2.76 -31.58 -1.67
CA VAL A 266 1.85 -30.69 -2.39
C VAL A 266 1.36 -31.36 -3.67
N ARG A 267 0.17 -31.00 -4.11
CA ARG A 267 -0.34 -31.37 -5.43
C ARG A 267 0.19 -30.35 -6.43
N GLN A 268 0.70 -30.83 -7.57
CA GLN A 268 1.22 -29.97 -8.66
C GLN A 268 2.30 -28.98 -8.20
N PRO A 269 3.46 -29.48 -7.68
CA PRO A 269 4.55 -28.62 -7.21
C PRO A 269 5.07 -27.64 -8.27
N GLU A 270 4.88 -27.94 -9.55
CA GLU A 270 5.32 -27.10 -10.67
C GLU A 270 4.45 -25.85 -10.91
N ARG A 271 3.35 -25.67 -10.17
CA ARG A 271 2.42 -24.54 -10.35
C ARG A 271 2.68 -23.40 -9.37
N SER A 272 2.19 -22.22 -9.74
CA SER A 272 1.99 -21.08 -8.85
C SER A 272 0.50 -20.85 -8.66
N ILE A 273 0.10 -20.45 -7.45
CA ILE A 273 -1.21 -19.84 -7.20
C ILE A 273 -1.00 -18.33 -7.30
N ASP A 274 -1.62 -17.69 -8.29
CA ASP A 274 -1.53 -16.24 -8.51
C ASP A 274 -2.90 -15.60 -8.25
N VAL A 275 -2.93 -14.64 -7.32
CA VAL A 275 -4.16 -13.94 -6.93
C VAL A 275 -3.94 -12.44 -7.08
N GLU A 276 -4.77 -11.80 -7.91
CA GLU A 276 -4.86 -10.34 -7.93
C GLU A 276 -5.65 -9.84 -6.73
N VAL A 277 -5.14 -8.79 -6.09
CA VAL A 277 -5.78 -8.16 -4.95
C VAL A 277 -6.84 -7.20 -5.44
N THR A 278 -8.06 -7.38 -4.94
CA THR A 278 -9.15 -6.46 -5.24
C THR A 278 -9.01 -5.20 -4.36
N PRO A 279 -9.11 -3.99 -4.92
CA PRO A 279 -9.04 -2.76 -4.13
C PRO A 279 -10.15 -2.73 -3.07
N GLY A 280 -9.83 -2.19 -1.90
CA GLY A 280 -10.73 -2.16 -0.75
C GLY A 280 -10.74 -3.45 0.09
N THR A 281 -9.87 -4.42 -0.24
CA THR A 281 -9.61 -5.60 0.60
C THR A 281 -8.26 -5.47 1.32
N GLN A 282 -8.14 -6.13 2.47
CA GLN A 282 -6.92 -6.19 3.27
C GLN A 282 -6.47 -7.64 3.54
N ALA A 283 -7.12 -8.60 2.89
CA ALA A 283 -6.75 -10.00 2.90
C ALA A 283 -7.18 -10.69 1.61
N ILE A 284 -6.55 -11.83 1.32
CA ILE A 284 -7.04 -12.83 0.38
C ILE A 284 -7.08 -14.19 1.05
N GLU A 285 -7.85 -15.11 0.48
CA GLU A 285 -7.80 -16.52 0.83
C GLU A 285 -7.16 -17.32 -0.31
N ILE A 286 -6.23 -18.21 0.05
CA ILE A 286 -5.68 -19.21 -0.87
C ILE A 286 -5.95 -20.61 -0.34
N THR A 287 -6.12 -21.57 -1.23
CA THR A 287 -6.22 -22.98 -0.89
C THR A 287 -4.94 -23.69 -1.32
N LEU A 288 -4.24 -24.30 -0.38
CA LEU A 288 -3.08 -25.15 -0.66
C LEU A 288 -3.53 -26.61 -0.85
N PRO A 289 -3.46 -27.15 -2.07
CA PRO A 289 -3.84 -28.53 -2.32
C PRO A 289 -2.67 -29.47 -1.99
N LEU A 290 -2.91 -30.41 -1.08
CA LEU A 290 -1.97 -31.43 -0.66
C LEU A 290 -2.46 -32.82 -1.09
N ILE A 291 -1.51 -33.76 -1.19
CA ILE A 291 -1.85 -35.19 -1.26
C ILE A 291 -2.41 -35.60 0.09
N LEU A 292 -3.59 -36.22 0.09
CA LEU A 292 -4.25 -36.67 1.30
C LEU A 292 -3.36 -37.70 2.06
N PRO A 293 -2.95 -37.42 3.31
CA PRO A 293 -2.17 -38.36 4.09
C PRO A 293 -2.97 -39.58 4.55
N SER A 294 -2.26 -40.59 5.06
CA SER A 294 -2.89 -41.70 5.78
C SER A 294 -3.66 -41.19 7.00
N ARG A 295 -4.68 -41.94 7.43
CA ARG A 295 -5.50 -41.62 8.62
C ARG A 295 -4.72 -41.59 9.94
N SER A 296 -3.49 -42.09 9.96
CA SER A 296 -2.59 -42.00 11.12
C SER A 296 -2.01 -40.59 11.30
N ALA A 297 -2.08 -39.74 10.28
CA ALA A 297 -1.71 -38.33 10.41
C ALA A 297 -2.87 -37.58 11.09
N VAL A 298 -2.62 -37.10 12.32
CA VAL A 298 -3.62 -36.41 13.15
C VAL A 298 -3.49 -34.89 13.10
N ALA A 299 -2.34 -34.38 12.67
CA ALA A 299 -2.04 -32.94 12.59
C ALA A 299 -0.86 -32.68 11.65
N ILE A 300 -0.81 -31.48 11.11
CA ILE A 300 0.37 -30.85 10.50
C ILE A 300 1.14 -30.16 11.63
N ALA A 301 2.40 -30.52 11.83
CA ALA A 301 3.25 -29.83 12.81
C ALA A 301 3.77 -28.51 12.26
N SER A 302 4.10 -28.46 10.96
CA SER A 302 4.64 -27.28 10.31
C SER A 302 4.17 -27.23 8.86
N LEU A 303 3.66 -26.08 8.45
CA LEU A 303 3.39 -25.71 7.06
C LEU A 303 4.19 -24.44 6.80
N ARG A 304 5.16 -24.52 5.89
CA ARG A 304 6.01 -23.39 5.49
C ARG A 304 5.79 -23.08 4.03
N GLY A 305 5.90 -21.81 3.69
CA GLY A 305 5.92 -21.36 2.32
C GLY A 305 6.65 -20.04 2.18
N LYS A 306 6.90 -19.68 0.94
CA LYS A 306 7.39 -18.37 0.53
C LYS A 306 6.43 -17.85 -0.53
N ILE A 307 5.86 -16.67 -0.29
CA ILE A 307 5.07 -15.94 -1.30
C ILE A 307 5.91 -14.82 -1.89
N ASP A 308 5.55 -14.39 -3.09
CA ASP A 308 6.00 -13.14 -3.67
C ASP A 308 4.83 -12.16 -3.70
N ALA A 309 4.97 -11.04 -2.98
CA ALA A 309 4.00 -9.97 -2.95
C ALA A 309 4.42 -8.87 -3.93
N LEU A 310 3.57 -8.56 -4.91
CA LEU A 310 3.78 -7.42 -5.80
C LEU A 310 3.20 -6.17 -5.14
N VAL A 311 4.05 -5.25 -4.71
CA VAL A 311 3.67 -4.09 -3.90
C VAL A 311 3.91 -2.81 -4.70
N PRO A 312 2.92 -1.90 -4.79
CA PRO A 312 3.14 -0.60 -5.39
C PRO A 312 4.02 0.25 -4.45
N GLY A 313 5.00 0.93 -5.03
CA GLY A 313 5.71 1.99 -4.32
C GLY A 313 4.90 3.28 -4.26
N ARG A 314 5.60 4.41 -4.18
CA ARG A 314 5.01 5.75 -4.17
C ARG A 314 4.07 5.97 -5.37
N GLN A 315 2.94 6.62 -5.13
CA GLN A 315 2.04 7.16 -6.15
C GLN A 315 2.54 8.53 -6.64
N ALA A 316 2.36 8.84 -7.93
CA ALA A 316 2.62 10.17 -8.45
C ALA A 316 1.53 10.65 -9.41
N ASP A 317 1.32 11.96 -9.43
CA ASP A 317 0.46 12.64 -10.38
C ASP A 317 1.28 13.07 -11.59
N PHE A 318 0.81 12.67 -12.77
CA PHE A 318 1.29 13.14 -14.06
C PHE A 318 0.27 14.15 -14.59
N ARG A 319 0.73 15.36 -14.91
CA ARG A 319 -0.15 16.49 -15.29
C ARG A 319 0.21 16.99 -16.68
N PHE A 320 -0.68 16.79 -17.65
CA PHE A 320 -0.50 17.22 -19.03
C PHE A 320 -1.41 18.41 -19.29
N GLU A 321 -0.84 19.60 -19.23
CA GLU A 321 -1.56 20.84 -19.54
C GLU A 321 -1.81 21.00 -21.03
N ALA A 322 -2.92 21.62 -21.37
CA ALA A 322 -3.32 21.89 -22.75
C ALA A 322 -3.22 20.65 -23.65
N VAL A 323 -3.98 19.62 -23.29
CA VAL A 323 -3.95 18.27 -23.88
C VAL A 323 -4.10 18.21 -25.41
N GLY A 324 -4.64 19.25 -26.05
CA GLY A 324 -4.79 19.32 -27.51
C GLY A 324 -3.94 20.40 -28.18
N ALA A 325 -2.98 21.00 -27.49
CA ALA A 325 -2.11 22.04 -28.05
C ALA A 325 -0.96 21.49 -28.93
N THR A 326 -0.81 20.16 -29.01
CA THR A 326 0.24 19.54 -29.83
C THR A 326 -0.25 18.27 -30.53
N ASP A 327 0.24 18.05 -31.75
CA ASP A 327 0.00 16.84 -32.54
C ASP A 327 1.04 15.74 -32.27
N ARG A 328 2.01 15.99 -31.38
CA ARG A 328 3.08 15.03 -31.03
C ARG A 328 2.86 14.48 -29.63
N PRO A 329 3.23 13.20 -29.37
CA PRO A 329 3.13 12.63 -28.03
C PRO A 329 3.93 13.44 -27.00
N ILE A 330 3.28 13.81 -25.90
CA ILE A 330 3.93 14.40 -24.73
C ILE A 330 4.22 13.28 -23.75
N ARG A 331 5.44 13.23 -23.21
CA ARG A 331 5.87 12.20 -22.27
C ARG A 331 6.37 12.83 -20.98
N GLN A 332 5.97 12.25 -19.86
CA GLN A 332 6.49 12.56 -18.54
C GLN A 332 6.96 11.27 -17.89
N GLN A 333 8.12 11.33 -17.24
CA GLN A 333 8.70 10.20 -16.52
C GLN A 333 8.91 10.59 -15.07
N GLN A 334 8.45 9.72 -14.16
CA GLN A 334 8.72 9.80 -12.73
C GLN A 334 9.00 8.39 -12.23
N GLY A 335 10.14 8.19 -11.54
CA GLY A 335 10.60 6.84 -11.18
C GLY A 335 10.73 5.94 -12.41
N ASP A 336 10.25 4.71 -12.29
CA ASP A 336 10.18 3.72 -13.37
C ASP A 336 8.96 3.92 -14.29
N ALA A 337 8.02 4.80 -13.92
CA ALA A 337 6.82 5.06 -14.71
C ALA A 337 7.05 6.17 -15.74
N THR A 338 6.78 5.85 -17.00
CA THR A 338 6.64 6.81 -18.09
C THR A 338 5.20 6.85 -18.55
N VAL A 339 4.56 8.01 -18.41
CA VAL A 339 3.20 8.27 -18.90
C VAL A 339 3.30 9.12 -20.15
N SER A 340 2.61 8.70 -21.20
CA SER A 340 2.57 9.38 -22.50
C SER A 340 1.14 9.76 -22.81
N LEU A 341 0.90 11.03 -23.13
CA LEU A 341 -0.29 11.50 -23.83
C LEU A 341 -0.01 11.41 -25.33
N GLU A 342 -0.56 10.41 -26.00
CA GLU A 342 -0.29 10.12 -27.41
C GLU A 342 -1.16 10.99 -28.33
N ARG A 343 -2.43 11.18 -27.95
CA ARG A 343 -3.40 11.94 -28.73
C ARG A 343 -4.60 12.36 -27.89
N PHE A 344 -5.14 13.53 -28.18
CA PHE A 344 -6.46 13.95 -27.72
C PHE A 344 -7.28 14.43 -28.92
N LYS A 345 -8.38 13.73 -29.24
CA LYS A 345 -9.18 14.03 -30.44
C LYS A 345 -10.67 13.81 -30.20
N ARG A 346 -11.48 14.56 -30.93
CA ARG A 346 -12.92 14.31 -31.02
C ARG A 346 -13.20 13.13 -31.96
N ASN A 347 -14.07 12.22 -31.55
CA ASN A 347 -14.62 11.15 -32.38
C ASN A 347 -16.14 11.11 -32.21
N GLY A 348 -16.86 11.77 -33.12
CA GLY A 348 -18.32 11.93 -33.00
C GLY A 348 -18.70 12.77 -31.77
N PRO A 349 -19.59 12.26 -30.88
CA PRO A 349 -20.00 12.97 -29.67
C PRO A 349 -19.00 12.87 -28.51
N VAL A 350 -18.00 11.98 -28.59
CA VAL A 350 -17.03 11.75 -27.50
C VAL A 350 -15.66 12.30 -27.84
N TRP A 351 -14.91 12.66 -26.80
CA TRP A 351 -13.50 12.97 -26.87
C TRP A 351 -12.67 11.77 -26.39
N GLU A 352 -11.70 11.37 -27.19
CA GLU A 352 -10.78 10.28 -26.90
C GLU A 352 -9.44 10.83 -26.44
N LEU A 353 -8.99 10.41 -25.26
CA LEU A 353 -7.64 10.63 -24.75
C LEU A 353 -6.87 9.32 -24.81
N HIS A 354 -5.91 9.25 -25.74
CA HIS A 354 -5.04 8.08 -25.96
C HIS A 354 -3.79 8.25 -25.09
N MET A 355 -3.56 7.27 -24.22
CA MET A 355 -2.40 7.28 -23.34
C MET A 355 -1.63 5.96 -23.36
N ARG A 356 -0.38 6.04 -22.93
CA ARG A 356 0.47 4.87 -22.69
C ARG A 356 1.18 5.00 -21.35
N LEU A 357 1.04 3.98 -20.51
CA LEU A 357 1.87 3.76 -19.34
C LEU A 357 2.95 2.75 -19.71
N LYS A 358 4.20 3.08 -19.42
CA LYS A 358 5.34 2.17 -19.48
C LYS A 358 5.99 2.11 -18.10
N MET A 359 6.32 0.90 -17.64
CA MET A 359 7.14 0.70 -16.45
C MET A 359 8.48 0.08 -16.86
N ASP A 360 9.59 0.72 -16.53
CA ASP A 360 10.93 0.21 -16.86
C ASP A 360 11.24 -1.09 -16.11
N GLN A 361 10.66 -1.29 -14.92
CA GLN A 361 10.72 -2.52 -14.12
C GLN A 361 9.30 -2.99 -13.77
N ALA A 362 8.56 -3.45 -14.77
CA ALA A 362 7.20 -3.96 -14.55
C ALA A 362 7.17 -5.32 -13.83
N GLY A 363 8.21 -6.15 -13.98
CA GLY A 363 8.11 -7.57 -13.62
C GLY A 363 6.87 -8.20 -14.27
N ASP A 364 6.07 -8.90 -13.48
CA ASP A 364 4.78 -9.46 -13.93
C ASP A 364 3.59 -8.50 -13.72
N ALA A 365 3.81 -7.23 -13.36
CA ALA A 365 2.73 -6.30 -13.02
C ALA A 365 1.69 -6.11 -14.13
N PHE A 366 2.09 -6.18 -15.40
CA PHE A 366 1.18 -6.02 -16.55
C PHE A 366 0.72 -7.33 -17.19
N ALA A 367 0.91 -8.46 -16.50
CA ALA A 367 0.35 -9.74 -16.96
C ALA A 367 -1.14 -9.60 -17.29
N SER A 368 -1.60 -10.24 -18.36
CA SER A 368 -2.95 -10.04 -18.92
C SER A 368 -4.10 -10.34 -17.95
N HIS A 369 -3.85 -11.13 -16.93
CA HIS A 369 -4.82 -11.47 -15.88
C HIS A 369 -4.85 -10.46 -14.72
N ARG A 370 -4.01 -9.41 -14.76
CA ARG A 370 -3.93 -8.36 -13.74
C ARG A 370 -4.55 -7.08 -14.28
N GLY A 371 -5.55 -6.56 -13.59
CA GLY A 371 -6.33 -5.37 -13.93
C GLY A 371 -6.03 -4.11 -13.11
N TRP A 372 -5.07 -4.13 -12.18
CA TRP A 372 -4.79 -2.99 -11.28
C TRP A 372 -4.62 -1.64 -11.99
N VAL A 373 -4.00 -1.64 -13.18
CA VAL A 373 -3.76 -0.41 -13.98
C VAL A 373 -5.06 0.30 -14.35
N PHE A 374 -6.17 -0.43 -14.44
CA PHE A 374 -7.49 0.09 -14.76
C PHE A 374 -8.15 0.81 -13.57
N GLN A 375 -7.57 0.70 -12.38
CA GLN A 375 -8.04 1.35 -11.15
C GLN A 375 -7.30 2.67 -10.88
N ASN A 376 -6.30 3.00 -11.70
CA ASN A 376 -5.56 4.26 -11.60
C ASN A 376 -6.49 5.46 -11.83
N LEU A 377 -6.31 6.51 -11.04
CA LEU A 377 -7.11 7.72 -11.13
C LEU A 377 -6.77 8.46 -12.44
N SER A 378 -7.79 8.76 -13.24
CA SER A 378 -7.64 9.50 -14.50
C SER A 378 -8.81 10.47 -14.66
N TYR A 379 -8.53 11.75 -14.87
CA TYR A 379 -9.56 12.77 -15.07
C TYR A 379 -9.01 14.00 -15.79
N LEU A 380 -9.90 14.82 -16.33
CA LEU A 380 -9.58 16.15 -16.84
C LEU A 380 -9.90 17.22 -15.78
N THR A 381 -9.16 18.32 -15.81
CA THR A 381 -9.52 19.54 -15.08
C THR A 381 -9.57 20.73 -16.02
N ASP A 382 -10.53 21.62 -15.80
CA ASP A 382 -10.60 22.91 -16.46
C ASP A 382 -9.70 23.97 -15.77
N ALA A 383 -9.80 25.22 -16.23
CA ALA A 383 -9.02 26.34 -15.71
C ALA A 383 -9.38 26.73 -14.27
N ASP A 384 -10.61 26.44 -13.84
CA ASP A 384 -11.10 26.68 -12.47
C ASP A 384 -10.76 25.50 -11.54
N GLY A 385 -10.17 24.43 -12.09
CA GLY A 385 -9.80 23.22 -11.38
C GLY A 385 -10.97 22.25 -11.17
N ALA A 386 -12.10 22.46 -11.83
CA ALA A 386 -13.23 21.55 -11.75
C ALA A 386 -12.88 20.22 -12.43
N ARG A 387 -13.19 19.11 -11.75
CA ARG A 387 -12.88 17.76 -12.20
C ARG A 387 -13.95 17.24 -13.15
N ILE A 388 -13.51 16.68 -14.27
CA ILE A 388 -14.33 16.03 -15.29
C ILE A 388 -13.93 14.56 -15.36
N GLU A 389 -14.86 13.67 -15.01
CA GLU A 389 -14.64 12.23 -15.06
C GLU A 389 -14.77 11.68 -16.48
N HIS A 390 -14.10 10.57 -16.78
CA HIS A 390 -14.32 9.84 -18.01
C HIS A 390 -15.58 8.97 -17.92
N ALA A 391 -16.25 8.75 -19.04
CA ALA A 391 -17.39 7.84 -19.16
C ALA A 391 -16.97 6.36 -19.21
N GLY A 392 -15.69 6.10 -19.50
CA GLY A 392 -15.13 4.75 -19.60
C GLY A 392 -13.77 4.77 -20.27
N PHE A 393 -13.22 3.58 -20.53
CA PHE A 393 -11.97 3.44 -21.27
C PHE A 393 -11.95 2.16 -22.10
N GLU A 394 -11.06 2.12 -23.09
CA GLU A 394 -10.74 0.93 -23.89
C GLU A 394 -9.25 0.61 -23.78
N THR A 395 -8.92 -0.68 -23.70
CA THR A 395 -7.52 -1.15 -23.74
C THR A 395 -7.09 -1.33 -25.20
N ILE A 396 -6.07 -0.59 -25.62
CA ILE A 396 -5.56 -0.62 -27.00
C ILE A 396 -4.19 -1.29 -27.13
N LEU A 397 -3.48 -1.44 -26.02
CA LEU A 397 -2.18 -2.11 -25.95
C LEU A 397 -2.02 -2.76 -24.58
N GLN A 398 -1.51 -3.99 -24.56
CA GLN A 398 -1.01 -4.62 -23.34
C GLN A 398 0.19 -5.50 -23.71
N SER A 399 1.32 -5.21 -23.08
CA SER A 399 2.57 -5.97 -23.22
C SER A 399 3.16 -6.26 -21.84
N ALA A 400 4.32 -6.89 -21.78
CA ALA A 400 4.98 -7.21 -20.51
C ALA A 400 5.33 -5.97 -19.67
N ASN A 401 5.56 -4.82 -20.30
CA ASN A 401 6.02 -3.60 -19.62
C ASN A 401 5.19 -2.34 -19.94
N GLU A 402 4.12 -2.47 -20.73
CA GLU A 402 3.33 -1.34 -21.19
C GLU A 402 1.84 -1.64 -21.27
N VAL A 403 1.05 -0.62 -20.99
CA VAL A 403 -0.41 -0.61 -21.17
C VAL A 403 -0.79 0.66 -21.90
N GLY A 404 -1.65 0.54 -22.91
CA GLY A 404 -2.23 1.67 -23.62
C GLY A 404 -3.73 1.71 -23.41
N LEU A 405 -4.25 2.86 -23.00
CA LEU A 405 -5.68 3.09 -22.74
C LEU A 405 -6.19 4.25 -23.58
N VAL A 406 -7.47 4.18 -23.95
CA VAL A 406 -8.23 5.30 -24.50
C VAL A 406 -9.32 5.67 -23.51
N TYR A 407 -9.20 6.81 -22.85
CA TYR A 407 -10.26 7.35 -22.00
C TYR A 407 -11.28 8.12 -22.83
N LEU A 408 -12.56 7.91 -22.54
CA LEU A 408 -13.69 8.50 -23.25
C LEU A 408 -14.33 9.59 -22.40
N PHE A 409 -14.40 10.81 -22.92
CA PHE A 409 -15.01 11.96 -22.23
C PHE A 409 -16.19 12.51 -23.01
N ASP A 410 -17.29 12.81 -22.31
CA ASP A 410 -18.37 13.65 -22.82
C ASP A 410 -18.10 15.10 -22.37
N LEU A 411 -17.82 15.96 -23.34
CA LEU A 411 -17.50 17.38 -23.10
C LEU A 411 -18.55 18.31 -23.74
N SER A 412 -19.73 17.78 -24.05
CA SER A 412 -20.79 18.52 -24.76
C SER A 412 -21.21 19.79 -24.04
N ASP A 413 -21.30 19.75 -22.70
CA ASP A 413 -21.66 20.90 -21.88
C ASP A 413 -20.61 22.03 -21.96
N LEU A 414 -19.32 21.67 -21.98
CA LEU A 414 -18.21 22.63 -22.13
C LEU A 414 -18.19 23.22 -23.55
N GLU A 415 -18.44 22.40 -24.58
CA GLU A 415 -18.56 22.87 -25.96
C GLU A 415 -19.73 23.86 -26.12
N ALA A 416 -20.85 23.62 -25.46
CA ALA A 416 -22.02 24.51 -25.49
C ALA A 416 -21.74 25.86 -24.81
N LEU A 417 -21.05 25.85 -23.67
CA LEU A 417 -20.62 27.08 -22.98
C LEU A 417 -19.64 27.90 -23.83
N SER A 418 -18.71 27.23 -24.53
CA SER A 418 -17.77 27.89 -25.45
C SER A 418 -18.46 28.54 -26.66
N ALA A 419 -19.63 28.06 -27.09
CA ALA A 419 -20.39 28.64 -28.21
C ALA A 419 -21.21 29.88 -27.81
N ALA A 420 -21.44 30.11 -26.51
CA ALA A 420 -22.28 31.17 -25.97
C ALA A 420 -21.55 32.51 -25.69
N GLY A 421 -20.24 32.60 -25.96
CA GLY A 421 -19.47 33.84 -25.87
C GLY A 421 -18.71 34.06 -24.55
N ASP A 422 -18.76 33.11 -23.61
CA ASP A 422 -17.79 33.04 -22.50
C ASP A 422 -16.41 32.57 -23.03
N PRO A 423 -15.28 33.02 -22.45
CA PRO A 423 -13.95 32.63 -22.92
C PRO A 423 -13.85 31.10 -22.96
N PRO A 424 -13.25 30.53 -24.02
CA PRO A 424 -13.42 29.13 -24.35
C PRO A 424 -12.85 28.24 -23.24
N SER A 425 -13.66 27.34 -22.70
CA SER A 425 -13.15 26.06 -22.24
C SER A 425 -12.93 25.17 -23.45
N ASP A 426 -12.07 25.62 -24.39
CA ASP A 426 -11.59 24.78 -25.49
C ASP A 426 -11.11 23.46 -24.87
N PRO A 427 -11.72 22.31 -25.20
CA PRO A 427 -11.34 21.02 -24.64
C PRO A 427 -9.83 20.74 -24.72
N ARG A 428 -9.17 21.32 -25.73
CA ARG A 428 -7.73 21.20 -25.95
C ARG A 428 -6.88 21.93 -24.92
N ARG A 429 -7.46 22.84 -24.13
CA ARG A 429 -6.79 23.59 -23.06
C ARG A 429 -6.94 22.94 -21.69
N LEU A 430 -7.74 21.88 -21.58
CA LEU A 430 -7.90 21.11 -20.35
C LEU A 430 -6.57 20.50 -19.92
N THR A 431 -6.46 20.19 -18.62
CA THR A 431 -5.32 19.47 -18.05
C THR A 431 -5.74 18.04 -17.77
N TRP A 432 -5.00 17.07 -18.29
CA TRP A 432 -5.19 15.67 -17.92
C TRP A 432 -4.31 15.31 -16.72
N VAL A 433 -4.92 14.69 -15.73
CA VAL A 433 -4.26 14.16 -14.54
C VAL A 433 -4.37 12.65 -14.53
N TYR A 434 -3.23 11.98 -14.38
CA TYR A 434 -3.14 10.53 -14.22
C TYR A 434 -2.32 10.19 -12.99
N ARG A 435 -2.88 9.40 -12.07
CA ARG A 435 -2.19 8.94 -10.85
C ARG A 435 -1.87 7.46 -10.95
N THR A 436 -0.61 7.12 -10.77
CA THR A 436 -0.13 5.74 -10.84
C THR A 436 1.09 5.52 -9.94
N PRO A 437 1.37 4.29 -9.47
CA PRO A 437 2.64 3.96 -8.84
C PRO A 437 3.81 4.26 -9.78
N VAL A 438 4.84 4.91 -9.25
CA VAL A 438 6.09 5.18 -10.01
C VAL A 438 7.15 4.12 -9.82
N SER A 439 6.89 3.13 -8.99
CA SER A 439 7.69 1.91 -8.81
C SER A 439 6.78 0.78 -8.39
N ILE A 440 7.16 -0.44 -8.75
CA ILE A 440 6.51 -1.67 -8.30
C ILE A 440 7.62 -2.62 -7.92
N VAL A 441 7.49 -3.22 -6.74
CA VAL A 441 8.53 -4.09 -6.17
C VAL A 441 7.95 -5.45 -5.86
N SER A 442 8.76 -6.49 -6.08
CA SER A 442 8.45 -7.84 -5.64
C SER A 442 9.08 -8.05 -4.27
N LEU A 443 8.25 -8.38 -3.28
CA LEU A 443 8.65 -8.63 -1.92
C LEU A 443 8.49 -10.12 -1.60
N PRO A 444 9.59 -10.88 -1.45
CA PRO A 444 9.53 -12.25 -0.96
C PRO A 444 9.17 -12.27 0.54
N VAL A 445 8.19 -13.08 0.93
CA VAL A 445 7.75 -13.25 2.32
C VAL A 445 7.68 -14.72 2.67
N GLU A 446 8.50 -15.12 3.64
CA GLU A 446 8.46 -16.46 4.21
C GLU A 446 7.46 -16.52 5.37
N TYR A 447 6.72 -17.62 5.48
CA TYR A 447 5.80 -17.87 6.58
C TYR A 447 5.89 -19.30 7.08
N GLN A 448 5.54 -19.48 8.35
CA GLN A 448 5.44 -20.80 8.98
C GLN A 448 4.24 -20.87 9.90
N LEU A 449 3.24 -21.65 9.50
CA LEU A 449 2.10 -22.03 10.32
C LEU A 449 2.44 -23.28 11.14
N GLY A 450 2.00 -23.30 12.40
CA GLY A 450 2.25 -24.40 13.34
C GLY A 450 0.94 -25.05 13.79
N GLU A 451 1.03 -26.35 14.12
CA GLU A 451 -0.03 -27.18 14.73
C GLU A 451 -1.43 -27.01 14.11
N VAL A 452 -1.63 -27.53 12.91
CA VAL A 452 -2.95 -27.57 12.26
C VAL A 452 -3.55 -28.98 12.40
N LEU A 453 -4.72 -29.10 13.05
CA LEU A 453 -5.39 -30.40 13.21
C LEU A 453 -5.91 -30.91 11.87
N LEU A 454 -5.77 -32.23 11.64
CA LEU A 454 -6.32 -32.90 10.46
C LEU A 454 -7.69 -33.53 10.78
N PRO A 455 -8.63 -33.53 9.81
CA PRO A 455 -9.98 -34.07 9.98
C PRO A 455 -10.10 -35.59 9.88
#